data_AF-A0A9P0KE82-F1
#
_entry.id   AF-A0A9P0KE82-F1
#
_cell.length_a   1.000
_cell.length_b   1.000
_cell.length_c   1.000
_cell.angle_alpha   90.00
_cell.angle_beta   90.00
_cell.angle_gamma   90.00
#
_symmetry.space_group_name_H-M   'P 1'
#
loop_
_entity.id
_entity.type
_entity.pdbx_description
1 polymer ?
#
loop_
_entity_poly.entity_id
_entity_poly.type
_entity_poly.pdbx_seq_one_letter_code
_entity_poly.pdbx_strand_id
1 'polypeptide(L)'
;MQIYTGVLDDLGGKGHAANVVLHPMRNYWNKGYSPYMDNYYNSVTLASQLLEKNTYCTGTLRAGRKETPEDASKAKLKPGESVHRNGGSVCVETMLYNSYILYEKYSKPKMSFLEYRESVVHAMVPEIKAKEKPGPSTEDPGFQHGPSKLEKGTGDRRLRKKCRWCSKRGVRKDTSFCCKSCPELPGLCLDPCFKEYHNNL
;
A
#
# COMPACT_ATOMS: atom_id res chain seq x y z
N MET A 1 15.97 7.44 14.76
CA MET A 1 16.24 8.87 14.52
C MET A 1 17.72 9.08 14.79
N GLN A 2 18.50 9.45 13.78
CA GLN A 2 19.93 9.67 13.90
C GLN A 2 20.19 11.17 13.85
N ILE A 3 21.00 11.67 14.79
CA ILE A 3 21.30 13.09 14.94
C ILE A 3 22.57 13.37 14.13
N TYR A 4 22.55 14.43 13.32
CA TYR A 4 23.72 14.88 12.56
C TYR A 4 24.80 15.39 13.53
N THR A 5 25.94 14.71 13.58
CA THR A 5 27.08 15.05 14.46
C THR A 5 28.29 15.63 13.72
N GLY A 6 28.13 16.01 12.45
CA GLY A 6 29.17 16.67 11.66
C GLY A 6 30.29 15.73 11.24
N VAL A 7 31.55 16.12 11.46
CA VAL A 7 32.74 15.36 11.01
C VAL A 7 32.87 14.00 11.71
N LEU A 8 32.21 13.83 12.86
CA LEU A 8 32.17 12.60 13.65
C LEU A 8 30.90 11.77 13.38
N ASP A 9 30.18 12.04 12.30
CA ASP A 9 29.00 11.26 11.93
C ASP A 9 29.43 9.90 11.36
N ASP A 10 28.82 8.82 11.87
CA ASP A 10 29.02 7.44 11.38
C ASP A 10 28.66 7.28 9.89
N LEU A 11 27.87 8.21 9.35
CA LEU A 11 27.51 8.30 7.93
C LEU A 11 28.41 9.27 7.13
N GLY A 12 29.45 9.83 7.76
CA GLY A 12 30.41 10.74 7.16
C GLY A 12 31.27 10.09 6.06
N GLY A 13 31.64 10.86 5.05
CA GLY A 13 32.51 10.41 3.94
C GLY A 13 32.00 10.77 2.54
N LYS A 14 32.61 10.19 1.50
CA LYS A 14 32.17 10.38 0.10
C LYS A 14 30.71 9.94 -0.03
N GLY A 15 29.84 10.84 -0.51
CA GLY A 15 28.42 10.54 -0.69
C GLY A 15 27.60 10.63 0.60
N HIS A 16 28.05 11.37 1.62
CA HIS A 16 27.32 11.59 2.88
C HIS A 16 25.82 11.88 2.69
N ALA A 17 25.46 12.76 1.77
CA ALA A 17 24.07 13.08 1.46
C ALA A 17 23.24 11.85 1.03
N ALA A 18 23.81 10.93 0.25
CA ALA A 18 23.16 9.68 -0.12
C ALA A 18 23.02 8.75 1.09
N ASN A 19 24.05 8.65 1.94
CA ASN A 19 24.03 7.79 3.12
C ASN A 19 22.97 8.19 4.14
N VAL A 20 22.76 9.50 4.32
CA VAL A 20 21.72 10.07 5.20
C VAL A 20 20.32 9.66 4.74
N VAL A 21 20.11 9.44 3.44
CA VAL A 21 18.82 8.96 2.89
C VAL A 21 18.72 7.44 2.92
N LEU A 22 19.79 6.74 2.52
CA LEU A 22 19.80 5.28 2.42
C LEU A 22 19.68 4.61 3.81
N HIS A 23 20.23 5.21 4.87
CA HIS A 23 20.22 4.60 6.19
C HIS A 23 18.80 4.52 6.81
N PRO A 24 18.00 5.60 6.86
CA PRO A 24 16.61 5.53 7.33
C PRO A 24 15.71 4.64 6.46
N MET A 25 15.98 4.60 5.15
CA MET A 25 15.17 3.81 4.21
C MET A 25 15.38 2.28 4.34
N ARG A 26 16.34 1.82 5.15
CA ARG A 26 16.63 0.39 5.37
C ARG A 26 15.42 -0.46 5.72
N ASN A 27 14.51 0.07 6.53
CA ASN A 27 13.31 -0.65 6.97
C ASN A 27 12.14 -0.55 5.97
N TYR A 28 12.32 0.18 4.89
CA TYR A 28 11.27 0.53 3.92
C TYR A 28 11.57 0.06 2.49
N TRP A 29 12.69 -0.63 2.27
CA TRP A 29 13.03 -1.23 0.97
C TRP A 29 11.95 -2.20 0.48
N ASN A 30 11.72 -2.22 -0.83
CA ASN A 30 10.76 -3.09 -1.51
C ASN A 30 9.30 -2.97 -1.09
N LYS A 31 8.93 -1.89 -0.38
CA LYS A 31 7.55 -1.63 0.02
C LYS A 31 6.85 -0.59 -0.87
N GLY A 32 7.50 -0.12 -1.93
CA GLY A 32 6.94 0.84 -2.88
C GLY A 32 6.82 2.28 -2.34
N TYR A 33 7.52 2.61 -1.25
CA TYR A 33 7.54 3.98 -0.73
C TYR A 33 8.37 4.91 -1.63
N SER A 34 8.00 6.19 -1.62
CA SER A 34 8.74 7.28 -2.29
C SER A 34 9.06 8.36 -1.25
N PRO A 35 10.32 8.53 -0.82
CA PRO A 35 10.69 9.63 0.05
C PRO A 35 10.72 10.94 -0.74
N TYR A 36 10.21 11.99 -0.10
CA TYR A 36 10.32 13.37 -0.55
C TYR A 36 11.59 13.98 0.05
N MET A 37 12.49 14.46 -0.79
CA MET A 37 13.81 14.92 -0.39
C MET A 37 14.08 16.36 -0.83
N ASP A 38 14.83 17.07 0.00
CA ASP A 38 15.37 18.39 -0.34
C ASP A 38 16.48 18.29 -1.41
N ASN A 39 16.76 19.40 -2.09
CA ASN A 39 17.74 19.54 -3.16
C ASN A 39 19.17 19.10 -2.75
N TYR A 40 19.47 19.16 -1.45
CA TYR A 40 20.78 18.82 -0.90
C TYR A 40 21.01 17.31 -0.88
N TYR A 41 19.94 16.54 -0.73
CA TYR A 41 20.00 15.08 -0.70
C TYR A 41 19.73 14.45 -2.07
N ASN A 42 19.01 15.16 -2.93
CA ASN A 42 18.59 14.62 -4.22
C ASN A 42 19.71 14.56 -5.27
N SER A 43 19.82 13.44 -5.98
CA SER A 43 20.75 13.26 -7.11
C SER A 43 20.29 12.14 -8.05
N VAL A 44 20.70 12.21 -9.31
CA VAL A 44 20.36 11.19 -10.33
C VAL A 44 20.92 9.83 -9.93
N THR A 45 22.18 9.78 -9.48
CA THR A 45 22.83 8.55 -8.99
C THR A 45 22.09 7.92 -7.82
N LEU A 46 21.66 8.71 -6.84
CA LEU A 46 20.87 8.22 -5.71
C LEU A 46 19.50 7.70 -6.18
N ALA A 47 18.84 8.41 -7.10
CA ALA A 47 17.55 7.98 -7.63
C ALA A 47 17.65 6.61 -8.32
N SER A 48 18.70 6.36 -9.09
CA SER A 48 18.97 5.03 -9.69
C SER A 48 19.17 3.95 -8.63
N GLN A 49 19.95 4.23 -7.57
CA GLN A 49 20.18 3.29 -6.47
C GLN A 49 18.92 2.98 -5.66
N LEU A 50 18.03 3.97 -5.48
CA LEU A 50 16.74 3.78 -4.82
C LEU A 50 15.81 2.92 -5.68
N LEU A 51 15.83 3.14 -7.00
CA LEU A 51 15.02 2.39 -7.95
C LEU A 51 15.38 0.90 -7.99
N GLU A 52 16.66 0.56 -7.91
CA GLU A 52 17.12 -0.84 -7.75
C GLU A 52 16.54 -1.53 -6.51
N LYS A 53 16.19 -0.75 -5.48
CA LYS A 53 15.56 -1.23 -4.22
C LYS A 53 14.05 -1.05 -4.21
N ASN A 54 13.44 -0.94 -5.39
CA ASN A 54 12.00 -0.76 -5.60
C ASN A 54 11.42 0.36 -4.72
N THR A 55 12.15 1.47 -4.70
CA THR A 55 11.87 2.68 -3.93
C THR A 55 12.00 3.86 -4.87
N TYR A 56 10.92 4.60 -5.05
CA TYR A 56 10.93 5.80 -5.89
C TYR A 56 11.49 6.97 -5.08
N CYS A 57 11.68 8.13 -5.69
CA CYS A 57 11.97 9.35 -4.95
C CYS A 57 11.50 10.60 -5.66
N THR A 58 11.11 11.60 -4.86
CA THR A 58 10.70 12.91 -5.37
C THR A 58 11.54 13.99 -4.69
N GLY A 59 12.04 14.94 -5.46
CA GLY A 59 12.70 16.12 -4.91
C GLY A 59 13.12 17.09 -5.99
N THR A 60 13.47 18.31 -5.59
CA THR A 60 14.10 19.27 -6.49
C THR A 60 15.55 18.87 -6.74
N LEU A 61 16.08 19.11 -7.95
CA LEU A 61 17.46 18.81 -8.28
C LEU A 61 18.23 20.12 -8.47
N ARG A 62 19.39 20.25 -7.82
CA ARG A 62 20.25 21.42 -7.99
C ARG A 62 20.91 21.39 -9.37
N ALA A 63 20.79 22.50 -10.11
CA ALA A 63 21.45 22.68 -11.40
C ALA A 63 22.97 22.42 -11.30
N GLY A 64 23.54 21.76 -12.30
CA GLY A 64 24.97 21.42 -12.35
C GLY A 64 25.40 20.23 -11.47
N ARG A 65 24.48 19.43 -10.92
CA ARG A 65 24.86 18.14 -10.28
C ARG A 65 25.34 17.14 -11.33
N LYS A 66 26.28 16.28 -10.91
CA LYS A 66 26.81 15.17 -11.71
C LYS A 66 25.65 14.33 -12.30
N GLU A 67 25.76 13.99 -13.58
CA GLU A 67 24.75 13.24 -14.37
C GLU A 67 23.44 13.98 -14.65
N THR A 68 23.35 15.27 -14.32
CA THR A 68 22.24 16.10 -14.81
C THR A 68 22.48 16.44 -16.29
N PRO A 69 21.51 16.23 -17.19
CA PRO A 69 21.64 16.61 -18.59
C PRO A 69 21.94 18.11 -18.73
N GLU A 70 23.02 18.46 -19.42
CA GLU A 70 23.44 19.86 -19.56
C GLU A 70 22.41 20.71 -20.31
N ASP A 71 21.66 20.08 -21.22
CA ASP A 71 20.58 20.69 -21.97
C ASP A 71 19.39 21.07 -21.08
N ALA A 72 19.06 20.26 -20.07
CA ALA A 72 18.07 20.61 -19.05
C ALA A 72 18.60 21.68 -18.08
N SER A 73 19.88 21.62 -17.72
CA SER A 73 20.47 22.56 -16.74
C SER A 73 20.77 23.95 -17.33
N LYS A 74 21.04 24.05 -18.64
CA LYS A 74 21.39 25.31 -19.32
C LYS A 74 20.24 25.87 -20.16
N ALA A 75 19.08 25.20 -20.20
CA ALA A 75 17.90 25.68 -20.90
C ALA A 75 17.44 27.03 -20.32
N LYS A 76 17.49 28.09 -21.13
CA LYS A 76 16.83 29.36 -20.82
C LYS A 76 15.37 29.25 -21.24
N LEU A 77 14.49 29.03 -20.26
CA LEU A 77 13.05 28.89 -20.48
C LEU A 77 12.33 30.21 -20.26
N LYS A 78 11.33 30.48 -21.10
CA LYS A 78 10.39 31.59 -20.87
C LYS A 78 9.37 31.21 -19.79
N PRO A 79 8.71 32.19 -19.14
CA PRO A 79 7.64 31.90 -18.19
C PRO A 79 6.56 31.00 -18.83
N GLY A 80 6.34 29.82 -18.25
CA GLY A 80 5.38 28.81 -18.73
C GLY A 80 5.98 27.70 -19.60
N GLU A 81 7.26 27.79 -20.00
CA GLU A 81 7.96 26.72 -20.72
C GLU A 81 8.57 25.71 -19.74
N SER A 82 8.61 24.44 -20.14
CA SER A 82 9.21 23.35 -19.37
C SER A 82 10.01 22.43 -20.27
N VAL A 83 11.18 21.99 -19.79
CA VAL A 83 12.02 21.00 -20.48
C VAL A 83 12.06 19.75 -19.62
N HIS A 84 11.76 18.63 -20.26
CA HIS A 84 11.73 17.32 -19.62
C HIS A 84 12.80 16.44 -20.29
N ARG A 85 13.56 15.72 -19.45
CA ARG A 85 14.51 14.70 -19.86
C ARG A 85 14.33 13.48 -18.98
N ASN A 86 14.15 12.34 -19.62
CA ASN A 86 13.90 11.07 -18.95
C ASN A 86 15.16 10.22 -19.08
N GLY A 87 15.75 9.86 -17.94
CA GLY A 87 16.74 8.79 -17.85
C GLY A 87 16.09 7.57 -17.21
N GLY A 88 15.58 6.63 -18.01
CA GLY A 88 14.87 5.44 -17.52
C GLY A 88 13.50 5.75 -16.88
N SER A 89 13.14 4.97 -15.85
CA SER A 89 11.79 4.93 -15.23
C SER A 89 11.44 6.12 -14.31
N VAL A 90 12.29 7.15 -14.23
CA VAL A 90 12.08 8.29 -13.34
C VAL A 90 11.68 9.51 -14.15
N CYS A 91 10.37 9.73 -14.22
CA CYS A 91 9.72 11.01 -14.47
C CYS A 91 8.29 10.92 -13.89
N VAL A 92 7.58 12.03 -13.80
CA VAL A 92 6.15 12.16 -13.40
C VAL A 92 5.90 12.57 -11.94
N GLU A 93 6.24 13.82 -11.63
CA GLU A 93 5.38 14.65 -10.76
C GLU A 93 5.16 16.05 -11.36
N THR A 94 6.18 16.63 -12.03
CA THR A 94 6.06 17.94 -12.70
C THR A 94 4.97 17.97 -13.77
N MET A 95 4.78 16.88 -14.53
CA MET A 95 3.72 16.78 -15.53
C MET A 95 2.32 16.83 -14.92
N LEU A 96 2.11 16.12 -13.80
CA LEU A 96 0.82 16.04 -13.12
C LEU A 96 0.47 17.36 -12.42
N TYR A 97 1.48 18.04 -11.86
CA TYR A 97 1.26 19.37 -11.27
C TYR A 97 1.00 20.45 -12.33
N ASN A 98 1.74 20.43 -13.45
CA ASN A 98 1.49 21.35 -14.56
C ASN A 98 0.10 21.14 -15.16
N SER A 99 -0.35 19.89 -15.31
CA SER A 99 -1.70 19.59 -15.79
C SER A 99 -2.78 19.99 -14.76
N TYR A 100 -2.49 19.93 -13.46
CA TYR A 100 -3.36 20.46 -12.42
C TYR A 100 -3.51 21.98 -12.48
N ILE A 101 -2.42 22.73 -12.71
CA ILE A 101 -2.49 24.20 -12.88
C ILE A 101 -3.39 24.55 -14.08
N LEU A 102 -3.26 23.82 -15.19
CA LEU A 102 -4.13 23.99 -16.36
C LEU A 102 -5.59 23.65 -16.04
N TYR A 103 -5.82 22.56 -15.30
CA TYR A 103 -7.16 22.18 -14.84
C TYR A 103 -7.78 23.29 -13.98
N GLU A 104 -7.07 23.84 -12.99
CA GLU A 104 -7.60 24.90 -12.14
C GLU A 104 -7.92 26.18 -12.92
N LYS A 105 -7.12 26.48 -13.96
CA LYS A 105 -7.29 27.69 -14.77
C LYS A 105 -8.45 27.60 -15.76
N TYR A 106 -8.73 26.42 -16.31
CA TYR A 106 -9.65 26.25 -17.45
C TYR A 106 -10.84 25.32 -17.19
N SER A 107 -10.87 24.57 -16.09
CA SER A 107 -11.93 23.57 -15.80
C SER A 107 -12.67 23.87 -14.49
N LYS A 108 -13.94 23.45 -14.43
CA LYS A 108 -14.79 23.46 -13.23
C LYS A 108 -15.45 22.08 -13.08
N PRO A 109 -15.75 21.59 -11.86
CA PRO A 109 -15.54 22.25 -10.56
C PRO A 109 -14.07 22.32 -10.14
N LYS A 110 -13.75 23.20 -9.19
CA LYS A 110 -12.43 23.19 -8.55
C LYS A 110 -12.32 21.92 -7.70
N MET A 111 -11.16 21.27 -7.73
CA MET A 111 -10.82 20.14 -6.88
C MET A 111 -9.42 20.33 -6.30
N SER A 112 -9.17 19.70 -5.16
CA SER A 112 -7.83 19.65 -4.55
C SER A 112 -6.86 18.89 -5.45
N PHE A 113 -5.56 19.14 -5.27
CA PHE A 113 -4.53 18.42 -6.03
C PHE A 113 -4.58 16.90 -5.80
N LEU A 114 -5.00 16.47 -4.61
CA LEU A 114 -5.18 15.06 -4.29
C LEU A 114 -6.30 14.43 -5.13
N GLU A 115 -7.49 15.05 -5.14
CA GLU A 115 -8.64 14.58 -5.93
C GLU A 115 -8.33 14.57 -7.42
N TYR A 116 -7.61 15.60 -7.90
CA TYR A 116 -7.13 15.64 -9.28
C TYR A 116 -6.21 14.47 -9.60
N ARG A 117 -5.23 14.19 -8.73
CA ARG A 117 -4.32 13.05 -8.90
C ARG A 117 -5.08 11.72 -8.92
N GLU A 118 -6.04 11.52 -8.02
CA GLU A 118 -6.88 10.31 -8.00
C GLU A 118 -7.67 10.17 -9.29
N SER A 119 -8.27 11.26 -9.80
CA SER A 119 -9.00 11.25 -11.06
C SER A 119 -8.13 10.83 -12.25
N VAL A 120 -6.89 11.32 -12.31
CA VAL A 120 -5.94 10.99 -13.37
C VAL A 120 -5.50 9.54 -13.26
N VAL A 121 -5.26 9.03 -12.04
CA VAL A 121 -4.95 7.62 -11.82
C VAL A 121 -6.12 6.73 -12.27
N HIS A 122 -7.36 7.05 -11.89
CA HIS A 122 -8.53 6.31 -12.34
C HIS A 122 -8.76 6.36 -13.85
N ALA A 123 -8.40 7.46 -14.52
CA ALA A 123 -8.52 7.60 -15.96
C ALA A 123 -7.39 6.89 -16.75
N MET A 124 -6.18 6.83 -16.19
CA MET A 124 -4.99 6.29 -16.87
C MET A 124 -4.75 4.81 -16.58
N VAL A 125 -5.19 4.33 -15.42
CA VAL A 125 -5.21 2.91 -15.13
C VAL A 125 -6.46 2.36 -15.83
N PRO A 126 -6.34 1.53 -16.88
CA PRO A 126 -7.51 0.79 -17.35
C PRO A 126 -8.12 0.08 -16.15
N GLU A 127 -9.41 -0.24 -16.16
CA GLU A 127 -9.93 -1.22 -15.22
C GLU A 127 -9.13 -2.51 -15.43
N ILE A 128 -8.02 -2.65 -14.71
CA ILE A 128 -7.47 -3.91 -14.33
C ILE A 128 -8.60 -4.42 -13.45
N LYS A 129 -9.59 -5.04 -14.09
CA LYS A 129 -10.21 -6.21 -13.51
C LYS A 129 -9.01 -6.98 -13.07
N ALA A 130 -8.71 -6.89 -11.78
CA ALA A 130 -7.83 -7.85 -11.18
C ALA A 130 -8.39 -9.13 -11.78
N LYS A 131 -7.57 -9.87 -12.56
CA LYS A 131 -7.73 -11.31 -12.45
C LYS A 131 -7.70 -11.46 -10.95
N GLU A 132 -8.87 -11.68 -10.37
CA GLU A 132 -8.95 -12.16 -9.02
C GLU A 132 -7.90 -13.23 -9.05
N LYS A 133 -6.73 -12.98 -8.43
CA LYS A 133 -5.89 -14.10 -8.06
C LYS A 133 -6.91 -14.96 -7.37
N PRO A 134 -7.21 -16.18 -7.84
CA PRO A 134 -8.17 -17.00 -7.14
C PRO A 134 -7.72 -16.91 -5.69
N GLY A 135 -8.50 -16.20 -4.88
CA GLY A 135 -8.37 -16.30 -3.44
C GLY A 135 -8.45 -17.81 -3.21
N PRO A 136 -7.62 -18.36 -2.31
CA PRO A 136 -7.43 -19.81 -2.18
C PRO A 136 -8.78 -20.47 -2.42
N SER A 137 -8.86 -21.20 -3.54
CA SER A 137 -10.12 -21.63 -4.13
C SER A 137 -11.00 -22.13 -2.98
N THR A 138 -12.21 -21.62 -2.87
CA THR A 138 -13.22 -22.14 -1.93
C THR A 138 -13.61 -23.59 -2.24
N GLU A 139 -12.92 -24.21 -3.18
CA GLU A 139 -12.97 -25.61 -3.55
C GLU A 139 -11.60 -26.26 -3.28
N ASP A 140 -11.06 -26.07 -2.07
CA ASP A 140 -10.22 -27.10 -1.48
C ASP A 140 -11.19 -28.23 -1.08
N PRO A 141 -11.12 -29.45 -1.69
CA PRO A 141 -12.05 -30.54 -1.40
C PRO A 141 -12.11 -30.92 0.09
N GLY A 142 -11.13 -30.47 0.88
CA GLY A 142 -11.04 -30.68 2.33
C GLY A 142 -11.73 -29.65 3.23
N PHE A 143 -12.26 -28.52 2.73
CA PHE A 143 -12.80 -27.44 3.59
C PHE A 143 -14.33 -27.25 3.47
N GLN A 144 -15.10 -28.34 3.62
CA GLN A 144 -16.56 -28.30 3.45
C GLN A 144 -17.32 -27.60 4.60
N HIS A 145 -16.71 -27.42 5.78
CA HIS A 145 -17.40 -26.90 6.96
C HIS A 145 -16.63 -25.74 7.62
N GLY A 146 -17.26 -24.55 7.70
CA GLY A 146 -16.70 -23.36 8.34
C GLY A 146 -17.63 -22.73 9.40
N PRO A 147 -17.09 -22.13 10.47
CA PRO A 147 -17.89 -21.50 11.52
C PRO A 147 -18.52 -20.21 10.99
N SER A 148 -19.83 -20.11 11.11
CA SER A 148 -20.63 -18.94 10.76
C SER A 148 -21.29 -18.35 12.00
N LYS A 149 -21.38 -17.02 12.11
CA LYS A 149 -22.06 -16.36 13.22
C LYS A 149 -23.57 -16.36 12.99
N LEU A 150 -24.35 -16.58 14.06
CA LEU A 150 -25.81 -16.43 14.03
C LEU A 150 -26.17 -14.96 13.80
N GLU A 151 -27.13 -14.74 12.91
CA GLU A 151 -27.68 -13.40 12.65
C GLU A 151 -28.38 -12.87 13.90
N LYS A 152 -28.51 -11.55 14.02
CA LYS A 152 -29.21 -10.93 15.16
C LYS A 152 -30.72 -11.09 14.98
N GLY A 153 -31.44 -11.41 16.05
CA GLY A 153 -32.90 -11.46 16.03
C GLY A 153 -33.53 -10.06 16.02
N THR A 154 -34.86 -10.00 16.04
CA THR A 154 -35.60 -8.74 16.24
C THR A 154 -35.30 -8.19 17.64
N GLY A 155 -34.61 -7.04 17.69
CA GLY A 155 -34.08 -6.40 18.91
C GLY A 155 -32.60 -6.71 19.19
N ASP A 156 -31.97 -6.01 20.12
CA ASP A 156 -30.52 -6.13 20.43
C ASP A 156 -30.12 -7.46 21.13
N ARG A 157 -30.99 -8.47 21.09
CA ARG A 157 -30.76 -9.77 21.71
C ARG A 157 -29.88 -10.63 20.80
N ARG A 158 -28.68 -10.93 21.29
CA ARG A 158 -27.75 -11.87 20.63
C ARG A 158 -28.34 -13.28 20.61
N LEU A 159 -28.62 -13.81 19.42
CA LEU A 159 -29.06 -15.19 19.24
C LEU A 159 -27.93 -16.17 19.59
N ARG A 160 -28.27 -17.22 20.34
CA ARG A 160 -27.36 -18.27 20.80
C ARG A 160 -28.04 -19.63 20.61
N LYS A 161 -27.27 -20.64 20.17
CA LYS A 161 -27.69 -22.05 20.13
C LYS A 161 -26.90 -22.86 21.16
N LYS A 162 -27.46 -23.97 21.64
CA LYS A 162 -26.71 -24.95 22.47
C LYS A 162 -25.63 -25.61 21.62
N CYS A 163 -24.43 -25.76 22.17
CA CYS A 163 -23.35 -26.46 21.51
C CYS A 163 -23.62 -27.98 21.48
N ARG A 164 -23.74 -28.56 20.29
CA ARG A 164 -24.05 -30.00 20.11
C ARG A 164 -22.94 -30.89 20.66
N TRP A 165 -21.68 -30.53 20.44
CA TRP A 165 -20.53 -31.31 20.90
C TRP A 165 -20.34 -31.27 22.43
N CYS A 166 -20.50 -30.09 23.04
CA CYS A 166 -20.48 -29.98 24.51
C CYS A 166 -21.62 -30.79 25.14
N SER A 167 -22.82 -30.74 24.55
CA SER A 167 -23.97 -31.49 25.04
C SER A 167 -23.74 -33.00 25.00
N LYS A 168 -23.00 -33.52 23.99
CA LYS A 168 -22.60 -34.93 23.90
C LYS A 168 -21.65 -35.34 25.04
N ARG A 169 -20.82 -34.41 25.53
CA ARG A 169 -19.92 -34.59 26.69
C ARG A 169 -20.60 -34.29 28.04
N GLY A 170 -21.93 -34.10 28.07
CA GLY A 170 -22.67 -33.78 29.30
C GLY A 170 -22.51 -32.33 29.78
N VAL A 171 -21.87 -31.46 28.98
CA VAL A 171 -21.62 -30.06 29.34
C VAL A 171 -22.60 -29.14 28.61
N ARG A 172 -23.29 -28.27 29.35
CA ARG A 172 -24.13 -27.23 28.75
C ARG A 172 -23.31 -25.99 28.43
N LYS A 173 -23.14 -25.68 27.14
CA LYS A 173 -22.58 -24.41 26.64
C LYS A 173 -23.43 -23.87 25.52
N ASP A 174 -23.60 -22.55 25.49
CA ASP A 174 -24.29 -21.83 24.43
C ASP A 174 -23.28 -21.06 23.57
N THR A 175 -23.52 -21.01 22.26
CA THR A 175 -22.61 -20.44 21.27
C THR A 175 -23.36 -19.53 20.30
N SER A 176 -22.69 -18.48 19.84
CA SER A 176 -23.18 -17.59 18.78
C SER A 176 -22.77 -18.08 17.38
N PHE A 177 -22.14 -19.25 17.29
CA PHE A 177 -21.62 -19.82 16.05
C PHE A 177 -22.33 -21.10 15.68
N CYS A 178 -22.53 -21.32 14.37
CA CYS A 178 -23.09 -22.52 13.77
C CYS A 178 -22.32 -22.92 12.51
N CYS A 179 -22.48 -24.16 12.07
CA CYS A 179 -22.00 -24.59 10.75
C CYS A 179 -23.14 -24.47 9.73
N LYS A 180 -23.02 -23.58 8.73
CA LYS A 180 -24.02 -23.42 7.66
C LYS A 180 -23.99 -24.54 6.61
N SER A 181 -22.88 -25.27 6.51
CA SER A 181 -22.71 -26.38 5.57
C SER A 181 -23.30 -27.71 6.04
N CYS A 182 -23.69 -27.83 7.31
CA CYS A 182 -24.37 -29.02 7.83
C CYS A 182 -25.90 -28.90 7.68
N PRO A 183 -26.61 -30.01 7.36
CA PRO A 183 -28.07 -30.00 7.19
C PRO A 183 -28.81 -29.50 8.45
N GLU A 184 -28.28 -29.80 9.64
CA GLU A 184 -28.91 -29.47 10.92
C GLU A 184 -28.53 -28.09 11.49
N LEU A 185 -27.68 -27.32 10.80
CA LEU A 185 -27.18 -26.03 11.29
C LEU A 185 -26.75 -26.08 12.79
N PRO A 186 -25.88 -27.04 13.19
CA PRO A 186 -25.58 -27.29 14.59
C PRO A 186 -24.85 -26.10 15.19
N GLY A 187 -25.22 -25.75 16.43
CA GLY A 187 -24.44 -24.80 17.23
C GLY A 187 -23.14 -25.45 17.68
N LEU A 188 -22.00 -24.81 17.42
CA LEU A 188 -20.68 -25.30 17.82
C LEU A 188 -19.85 -24.16 18.42
N CYS A 189 -19.06 -24.43 19.47
CA CYS A 189 -18.05 -23.48 19.95
C CYS A 189 -16.90 -23.44 18.94
N LEU A 190 -16.23 -22.28 18.78
CA LEU A 190 -15.16 -22.10 17.78
C LEU A 190 -14.04 -23.14 17.92
N ASP A 191 -13.51 -23.32 19.13
CA ASP A 191 -12.39 -24.23 19.41
C ASP A 191 -12.59 -24.83 20.82
N PRO A 192 -12.42 -26.16 21.06
CA PRO A 192 -12.11 -27.24 20.12
C PRO A 192 -13.34 -27.88 19.44
N CYS A 193 -14.54 -27.48 19.85
CA CYS A 193 -15.77 -28.18 19.50
C CYS A 193 -16.07 -28.19 18.00
N PHE A 194 -15.74 -27.12 17.25
CA PHE A 194 -15.97 -27.07 15.81
C PHE A 194 -15.14 -28.14 15.09
N LYS A 195 -13.82 -28.13 15.35
CA LYS A 195 -12.87 -29.09 14.78
C LYS A 195 -13.19 -30.52 15.19
N GLU A 196 -13.43 -30.76 16.48
CA GLU A 196 -13.73 -32.11 16.97
C GLU A 196 -15.06 -32.65 16.42
N TYR A 197 -16.09 -31.81 16.26
CA TYR A 197 -17.37 -32.24 15.69
C TYR A 197 -17.22 -32.67 14.23
N HIS A 198 -16.45 -31.93 13.42
CA HIS A 198 -16.24 -32.23 12.01
C HIS A 198 -15.19 -33.33 11.75
N ASN A 199 -14.26 -33.55 12.68
CA ASN A 199 -13.30 -34.65 12.59
C ASN A 199 -13.87 -36.01 13.05
N ASN A 200 -15.02 -36.01 13.75
CA ASN A 200 -15.69 -37.21 14.25
C ASN A 200 -17.07 -37.43 13.57
N LEU A 201 -17.30 -36.78 12.43
CA LEU A 201 -18.43 -36.97 11.53
C LEU A 201 -18.03 -37.96 10.43
#